data_AF-A0A8T7BT47-F1
#
_entry.id   AF-A0A8T7BT47-F1
#
_cell.length_a   1.000
_cell.length_b   1.000
_cell.length_c   1.000
_cell.angle_alpha   90.00
_cell.angle_beta   90.00
_cell.angle_gamma   90.00
#
_symmetry.space_group_name_H-M   'P 1'
#
loop_
_entity.id
_entity.type
_entity.pdbx_description
1 polymer ?
#
loop_
_entity_poly.entity_id
_entity_poly.type
_entity_poly.pdbx_seq_one_letter_code
_entity_poly.pdbx_strand_id
1 'polypeptide(L)'
;MNRLAGSLSLIAVLSVGIILSACSTSVKRMDAGEVTDLSGEWNDTDSRLVSEEMVRDLLSRPWIDKFIDAKGNLPAVIVGNVRNLSHEHINVGTFIGDIERELINSGGVDFVASKTERIDIRDERKDQELNASAETAKQMGQELGADFMLGGSINTILDTEGDEQVRFYQIDLSLISLADNRKVWAGQKKIKKLIDKSTFRF
;
A
#
# COMPACT_ATOMS: atom_id res chain seq x y z
N MET A 1 22.39 57.12 -37.87
CA MET A 1 22.23 55.64 -37.99
C MET A 1 22.63 54.86 -36.73
N ASN A 2 23.48 55.38 -35.82
CA ASN A 2 23.92 54.61 -34.63
C ASN A 2 22.95 54.55 -33.43
N ARG A 3 21.90 55.40 -33.37
CA ARG A 3 20.93 55.37 -32.25
C ARG A 3 19.85 54.29 -32.39
N LEU A 4 19.53 53.89 -33.62
CA LEU A 4 18.56 52.82 -33.93
C LEU A 4 19.17 51.42 -33.71
N ALA A 5 20.47 51.24 -33.98
CA ALA A 5 21.17 49.98 -33.74
C ALA A 5 21.31 49.66 -32.23
N GLY A 6 21.56 50.67 -31.39
CA GLY A 6 21.63 50.50 -29.93
C GLY A 6 20.28 50.17 -29.28
N SER A 7 19.18 50.66 -29.84
CA SER A 7 17.82 50.37 -29.36
C SER A 7 17.32 48.99 -29.80
N LEU A 8 17.68 48.52 -31.01
CA LEU A 8 17.43 47.13 -31.42
C LEU A 8 18.20 46.10 -30.58
N SER A 9 19.48 46.35 -30.27
CA SER A 9 20.26 45.45 -29.40
C SER A 9 19.74 45.40 -27.96
N LEU A 10 19.21 46.51 -27.43
CA LEU A 10 18.62 46.54 -26.08
C LEU A 10 17.30 45.75 -26.01
N ILE A 11 16.48 45.81 -27.06
CA ILE A 11 15.24 45.04 -27.18
C ILE A 11 15.53 43.55 -27.33
N ALA A 12 16.57 43.18 -28.09
CA ALA A 12 17.00 41.78 -28.26
C ALA A 12 17.53 41.18 -26.94
N VAL A 13 18.29 41.94 -26.14
CA VAL A 13 18.77 41.48 -24.82
C VAL A 13 17.62 41.40 -23.80
N LEU A 14 16.63 42.31 -23.87
CA LEU A 14 15.45 42.28 -23.00
C LEU A 14 14.48 41.13 -23.36
N SER A 15 14.41 40.73 -24.63
CA SER A 15 13.58 39.60 -25.08
C SER A 15 14.23 38.23 -24.82
N VAL A 16 15.56 38.13 -24.76
CA VAL A 16 16.26 36.91 -24.31
C VAL A 16 16.17 36.72 -22.78
N GLY A 17 16.02 37.79 -22.01
CA GLY A 17 15.86 37.73 -20.54
C GLY A 17 14.51 37.17 -20.06
N ILE A 18 13.46 37.20 -20.90
CA ILE A 18 12.11 36.71 -20.54
C ILE A 18 11.98 35.19 -20.73
N ILE A 19 12.81 34.58 -21.60
CA ILE A 19 12.73 33.16 -21.95
C ILE A 19 13.30 32.25 -20.83
N LEU A 20 13.98 32.81 -19.83
CA LEU A 20 14.53 32.06 -18.70
C LEU A 20 13.61 32.00 -17.47
N SER A 21 12.37 32.50 -17.58
CA SER A 21 11.43 32.47 -16.47
C SER A 21 10.56 31.21 -16.45
N ALA A 22 10.89 30.34 -15.49
CA ALA A 22 9.98 29.48 -14.74
C ALA A 22 9.39 28.22 -15.43
N CYS A 23 10.21 27.18 -15.53
CA CYS A 23 9.72 25.85 -15.15
C CYS A 23 9.76 25.75 -13.61
N SER A 24 8.82 26.41 -12.92
CA SER A 24 8.61 26.15 -11.49
C SER A 24 7.71 24.93 -11.37
N THR A 25 8.15 23.89 -10.66
CA THR A 25 7.28 22.79 -10.28
C THR A 25 6.15 23.32 -9.40
N SER A 26 4.92 23.24 -9.90
CA SER A 26 3.74 23.60 -9.11
C SER A 26 3.37 22.42 -8.21
N VAL A 27 3.58 22.57 -6.91
CA VAL A 27 3.19 21.58 -5.90
C VAL A 27 1.85 22.01 -5.31
N LYS A 28 0.77 21.36 -5.73
CA LYS A 28 -0.55 21.49 -5.10
C LYS A 28 -0.71 20.38 -4.07
N ARG A 29 -0.97 20.75 -2.81
CA ARG A 29 -1.40 19.78 -1.80
C ARG A 29 -2.84 19.38 -2.12
N MET A 30 -3.06 18.08 -2.25
CA MET A 30 -4.37 17.47 -2.49
C MET A 30 -4.78 16.67 -1.26
N ASP A 31 -6.07 16.40 -1.13
CA ASP A 31 -6.56 15.53 -0.06
C ASP A 31 -6.14 14.08 -0.34
N ALA A 32 -5.79 13.33 0.70
CA ALA A 32 -5.34 11.95 0.55
C ALA A 32 -6.47 10.99 0.12
N GLY A 33 -7.74 11.40 0.18
CA GLY A 33 -8.87 10.66 -0.35
C GLY A 33 -9.28 11.05 -1.78
N GLU A 34 -8.66 12.08 -2.36
CA GLU A 34 -8.97 12.53 -3.72
C GLU A 34 -8.37 11.57 -4.76
N VAL A 35 -9.25 10.91 -5.54
CA VAL A 35 -8.83 9.98 -6.59
C VAL A 35 -8.09 10.72 -7.69
N THR A 36 -6.80 10.43 -7.84
CA THR A 36 -5.96 11.01 -8.90
C THR A 36 -5.32 9.89 -9.69
N ASP A 37 -5.64 9.78 -10.98
CA ASP A 37 -5.00 8.83 -11.89
C ASP A 37 -4.21 9.58 -12.95
N LEU A 38 -2.88 9.63 -12.76
CA LEU A 38 -1.97 10.37 -13.65
C LEU A 38 -1.37 9.45 -14.74
N SER A 39 -1.01 8.22 -14.39
CA SER A 39 -0.25 7.31 -15.25
C SER A 39 -1.02 6.04 -15.63
N GLY A 40 -2.18 5.77 -15.01
CA GLY A 40 -2.87 4.48 -15.11
C GLY A 40 -2.17 3.36 -14.34
N GLU A 41 -1.12 3.66 -13.57
CA GLU A 41 -0.42 2.71 -12.71
C GLU A 41 -1.17 2.50 -11.38
N TRP A 42 -0.67 1.57 -10.56
CA TRP A 42 -1.19 1.35 -9.23
C TRP A 42 -0.96 2.58 -8.35
N ASN A 43 -2.01 3.05 -7.71
CA ASN A 43 -1.96 4.22 -6.83
C ASN A 43 -2.51 3.93 -5.42
N ASP A 44 -2.50 4.95 -4.58
CA ASP A 44 -3.03 4.94 -3.21
C ASP A 44 -4.52 4.58 -3.17
N THR A 45 -5.30 5.05 -4.15
CA THR A 45 -6.74 4.76 -4.23
C THR A 45 -6.98 3.28 -4.52
N ASP A 46 -6.24 2.69 -5.48
CA ASP A 46 -6.32 1.26 -5.76
C ASP A 46 -5.95 0.44 -4.52
N SER A 47 -4.86 0.80 -3.84
CA SER A 47 -4.41 0.15 -2.60
C SER A 47 -5.48 0.15 -1.53
N ARG A 48 -6.07 1.30 -1.26
CA ARG A 48 -7.11 1.47 -0.24
C ARG A 48 -8.36 0.67 -0.61
N LEU A 49 -8.89 0.83 -1.83
CA LEU A 49 -10.12 0.15 -2.26
C LEU A 49 -9.98 -1.37 -2.26
N VAL A 50 -8.85 -1.89 -2.72
CA VAL A 50 -8.58 -3.34 -2.70
C VAL A 50 -8.48 -3.84 -1.26
N SER A 51 -7.79 -3.11 -0.38
CA SER A 51 -7.64 -3.50 1.02
C SER A 51 -8.98 -3.54 1.75
N GLU A 52 -9.79 -2.47 1.63
CA GLU A 52 -11.13 -2.39 2.24
C GLU A 52 -12.03 -3.55 1.80
N GLU A 53 -12.06 -3.86 0.49
CA GLU A 53 -12.90 -4.93 -0.04
C GLU A 53 -12.42 -6.32 0.38
N MET A 54 -11.11 -6.56 0.31
CA MET A 54 -10.52 -7.86 0.64
C MET A 54 -10.64 -8.17 2.14
N VAL A 55 -10.42 -7.17 3.00
CA VAL A 55 -10.60 -7.32 4.45
C VAL A 55 -12.08 -7.51 4.80
N ARG A 56 -12.99 -6.74 4.19
CA ARG A 56 -14.43 -6.94 4.36
C ARG A 56 -14.85 -8.35 3.95
N ASP A 57 -14.37 -8.84 2.81
CA ASP A 57 -14.68 -10.20 2.35
C ASP A 57 -14.15 -11.24 3.34
N LEU A 58 -12.88 -11.12 3.74
CA LEU A 58 -12.23 -12.00 4.70
C LEU A 58 -13.02 -12.12 6.00
N LEU A 59 -13.42 -11.00 6.60
CA LEU A 59 -14.11 -10.97 7.89
C LEU A 59 -15.58 -11.40 7.79
N SER A 60 -16.19 -11.30 6.61
CA SER A 60 -17.58 -11.75 6.40
C SER A 60 -17.73 -13.26 6.26
N ARG A 61 -16.63 -14.01 6.17
CA ARG A 61 -16.67 -15.46 5.88
C ARG A 61 -16.80 -16.29 7.15
N PRO A 62 -17.43 -17.49 7.09
CA PRO A 62 -17.70 -18.33 8.26
C PRO A 62 -16.49 -18.88 9.03
N TRP A 63 -15.25 -18.67 8.57
CA TRP A 63 -14.07 -19.20 9.25
C TRP A 63 -13.85 -18.53 10.61
N ILE A 64 -14.21 -17.24 10.73
CA ILE A 64 -14.05 -16.45 11.94
C ILE A 64 -14.98 -16.96 13.04
N ASP A 65 -16.28 -17.09 12.74
CA ASP A 65 -17.29 -17.61 13.67
C ASP A 65 -16.95 -19.03 14.10
N LYS A 66 -16.55 -19.89 13.16
CA LYS A 66 -16.11 -21.26 13.47
C LYS A 66 -14.89 -21.31 14.38
N PHE A 67 -13.97 -20.35 14.25
CA PHE A 67 -12.81 -20.27 15.13
C PHE A 67 -13.23 -19.83 16.54
N ILE A 68 -14.04 -18.77 16.62
CA ILE A 68 -14.54 -18.23 17.89
C ILE A 68 -15.35 -19.29 18.64
N ASP A 69 -16.27 -19.99 17.96
CA ASP A 69 -17.06 -21.07 18.55
C ASP A 69 -16.18 -22.22 19.09
N ALA A 70 -15.06 -22.51 18.42
CA ALA A 70 -14.17 -23.60 18.78
C ALA A 70 -13.13 -23.24 19.86
N LYS A 71 -12.70 -21.97 19.93
CA LYS A 71 -11.59 -21.52 20.78
C LYS A 71 -11.99 -20.54 21.89
N GLY A 72 -13.12 -19.85 21.73
CA GLY A 72 -13.66 -18.91 22.70
C GLY A 72 -12.99 -17.53 22.70
N ASN A 73 -12.13 -17.24 21.72
CA ASN A 73 -11.43 -15.97 21.56
C ASN A 73 -11.33 -15.57 20.07
N LEU A 74 -10.96 -14.31 19.82
CA LEU A 74 -10.70 -13.83 18.47
C LEU A 74 -9.49 -14.56 17.86
N PRO A 75 -9.48 -14.80 16.54
CA PRO A 75 -8.32 -15.39 15.89
C PRO A 75 -7.17 -14.39 15.84
N ALA A 76 -5.97 -14.85 16.18
CA ALA A 76 -4.76 -14.06 16.02
C ALA A 76 -4.26 -14.13 14.56
N VAL A 77 -4.14 -12.99 13.89
CA VAL A 77 -3.76 -12.92 12.46
C VAL A 77 -2.48 -12.10 12.31
N ILE A 78 -1.58 -12.57 11.45
CA ILE A 78 -0.40 -11.82 10.99
C ILE A 78 -0.48 -11.61 9.48
N VAL A 79 -0.08 -10.43 8.99
CA VAL A 79 0.18 -10.24 7.56
C VAL A 79 1.60 -10.72 7.25
N GLY A 80 1.68 -11.72 6.39
CA GLY A 80 2.91 -12.22 5.81
C GLY A 80 3.29 -11.48 4.53
N ASN A 81 4.10 -12.14 3.69
CA ASN A 81 4.55 -11.52 2.46
C ASN A 81 3.44 -11.47 1.39
N VAL A 82 3.29 -10.31 0.77
CA VAL A 82 2.61 -10.15 -0.51
C VAL A 82 3.67 -10.02 -1.60
N ARG A 83 3.58 -10.87 -2.64
CA ARG A 83 4.56 -10.88 -3.73
C ARG A 83 4.13 -9.92 -4.84
N ASN A 84 5.01 -9.00 -5.22
CA ASN A 84 4.83 -8.26 -6.45
C ASN A 84 5.26 -9.13 -7.65
N LEU A 85 4.29 -9.57 -8.44
CA LEU A 85 4.46 -10.30 -9.70
C LEU A 85 3.98 -9.46 -10.89
N SER A 86 3.82 -8.15 -10.69
CA SER A 86 3.46 -7.21 -11.74
C SER A 86 4.66 -6.80 -12.59
N HIS A 87 4.34 -6.15 -13.71
CA HIS A 87 5.31 -5.50 -14.60
C HIS A 87 5.81 -4.14 -14.08
N GLU A 88 5.40 -3.71 -12.88
CA GLU A 88 5.76 -2.41 -12.31
C GLU A 88 6.31 -2.52 -10.88
N HIS A 89 6.94 -1.45 -10.40
CA HIS A 89 7.40 -1.37 -9.02
C HIS A 89 6.29 -0.88 -8.10
N ILE A 90 5.46 -1.80 -7.62
CA ILE A 90 4.41 -1.52 -6.63
C ILE A 90 5.05 -1.47 -5.24
N ASN A 91 4.76 -0.41 -4.47
CA ASN A 91 5.09 -0.37 -3.06
C ASN A 91 4.14 -1.28 -2.27
N VAL A 92 4.51 -2.56 -2.18
CA VAL A 92 3.74 -3.56 -1.45
C VAL A 92 3.65 -3.26 0.04
N GLY A 93 4.62 -2.52 0.61
CA GLY A 93 4.58 -2.10 2.01
C GLY A 93 3.37 -1.21 2.32
N THR A 94 3.05 -0.27 1.41
CA THR A 94 1.83 0.57 1.54
C THR A 94 0.57 -0.28 1.52
N PHE A 95 0.50 -1.25 0.60
CA PHE A 95 -0.64 -2.16 0.50
C PHE A 95 -0.80 -3.05 1.74
N ILE A 96 0.31 -3.58 2.27
CA ILE A 96 0.29 -4.33 3.54
C ILE A 96 -0.21 -3.43 4.67
N GLY A 97 0.32 -2.21 4.82
CA GLY A 97 -0.11 -1.28 5.86
C GLY A 97 -1.59 -0.89 5.78
N ASP A 98 -2.15 -0.78 4.57
CA ASP A 98 -3.59 -0.57 4.39
C ASP A 98 -4.41 -1.78 4.88
N ILE A 99 -4.00 -3.01 4.54
CA ILE A 99 -4.65 -4.24 5.05
C ILE A 99 -4.57 -4.30 6.57
N GLU A 100 -3.40 -4.03 7.16
CA GLU A 100 -3.19 -4.05 8.61
C GLU A 100 -4.12 -3.06 9.31
N ARG A 101 -4.19 -1.84 8.79
CA ARG A 101 -5.08 -0.79 9.30
C ARG A 101 -6.55 -1.20 9.22
N GLU A 102 -7.00 -1.75 8.10
CA GLU A 102 -8.39 -2.20 7.95
C GLU A 102 -8.73 -3.39 8.87
N LEU A 103 -7.80 -4.33 9.07
CA LEU A 103 -7.97 -5.44 10.01
C LEU A 103 -8.08 -4.94 11.46
N ILE A 104 -7.21 -4.04 11.88
CA ILE A 104 -7.23 -3.45 13.23
C ILE A 104 -8.55 -2.69 13.44
N ASN A 105 -8.95 -1.85 12.48
CA ASN A 105 -10.17 -1.04 12.58
C ASN A 105 -11.44 -1.88 12.64
N SER A 106 -11.42 -3.09 12.07
CA SER A 106 -12.57 -3.98 12.08
C SER A 106 -12.91 -4.53 13.47
N GLY A 107 -11.92 -4.65 14.37
CA GLY A 107 -12.06 -5.31 15.67
C GLY A 107 -12.41 -6.81 15.60
N GLY A 108 -12.40 -7.43 14.41
CA GLY A 108 -12.78 -8.84 14.22
C GLY A 108 -11.66 -9.84 14.50
N VAL A 109 -10.42 -9.38 14.62
CA VAL A 109 -9.23 -10.24 14.79
C VAL A 109 -8.25 -9.59 15.77
N ASP A 110 -7.48 -10.42 16.46
CA ASP A 110 -6.30 -9.94 17.19
C ASP A 110 -5.13 -9.84 16.20
N PHE A 111 -4.68 -8.62 15.90
CA PHE A 111 -3.61 -8.43 14.93
C PHE A 111 -2.23 -8.53 15.61
N VAL A 112 -1.37 -9.41 15.09
CA VAL A 112 -0.02 -9.63 15.60
C VAL A 112 0.98 -8.82 14.80
N ALA A 113 1.88 -8.14 15.51
CA ALA A 113 2.95 -7.35 14.93
C ALA A 113 3.79 -8.15 13.92
N SER A 114 4.26 -7.45 12.88
CA SER A 114 5.08 -8.01 11.82
C SER A 114 6.39 -8.59 12.35
N LYS A 115 7.10 -9.34 11.50
CA LYS A 115 8.41 -9.91 11.89
C LYS A 115 9.40 -8.82 12.30
N THR A 116 9.39 -7.67 11.62
CA THR A 116 10.33 -6.59 11.86
C THR A 116 10.02 -5.88 13.17
N GLU A 117 8.76 -5.48 13.39
CA GLU A 117 8.35 -4.79 14.62
C GLU A 117 8.58 -5.66 15.87
N ARG A 118 8.39 -6.98 15.76
CA ARG A 118 8.66 -7.88 16.90
C ARG A 118 10.13 -7.87 17.34
N ILE A 119 11.07 -7.52 16.48
CA ILE A 119 12.48 -7.38 16.87
C ILE A 119 12.61 -6.18 17.81
N ASP A 120 12.10 -5.02 17.40
CA ASP A 120 12.15 -3.79 18.18
C ASP A 120 11.42 -3.94 19.53
N ILE A 121 10.25 -4.60 19.55
CA ILE A 121 9.48 -4.87 20.77
C ILE A 121 10.17 -5.88 21.71
N ARG A 122 10.98 -6.80 21.18
CA ARG A 122 11.81 -7.69 22.01
C ARG A 122 12.98 -6.92 22.62
N ASP A 123 13.62 -6.05 21.86
CA ASP A 123 14.72 -5.22 22.36
C ASP A 123 14.24 -4.28 23.47
N GLU A 124 13.06 -3.65 23.30
CA GLU A 124 12.41 -2.86 24.36
C GLU A 124 12.12 -3.68 25.61
N ARG A 125 11.58 -4.91 25.48
CA ARG A 125 11.35 -5.78 26.64
C ARG A 125 12.65 -6.17 27.35
N LYS A 126 13.73 -6.37 26.60
CA LYS A 126 15.05 -6.65 27.16
C LYS A 126 15.57 -5.45 27.95
N ASP A 127 15.32 -4.23 27.47
CA ASP A 127 15.67 -3.01 28.20
C ASP A 127 14.86 -2.90 29.51
N GLN A 128 13.56 -3.23 29.47
CA GLN A 128 12.70 -3.26 30.66
C GLN A 128 13.20 -4.21 31.74
N GLU A 129 13.82 -5.34 31.40
CA GLU A 129 14.41 -6.26 32.39
C GLU A 129 15.49 -5.59 33.25
N LEU A 130 16.18 -4.58 32.70
CA LEU A 130 17.23 -3.84 33.40
C LEU A 130 16.71 -2.56 34.06
N ASN A 131 15.76 -1.87 33.42
CA ASN A 131 15.40 -0.50 33.77
C ASN A 131 13.98 -0.34 34.33
N ALA A 132 13.05 -1.25 34.05
CA ALA A 132 11.66 -1.13 34.51
C ALA A 132 11.46 -1.73 35.90
N SER A 133 10.44 -1.24 36.61
CA SER A 133 10.04 -1.85 37.88
C SER A 133 9.51 -3.27 37.67
N ALA A 134 9.70 -4.14 38.67
CA ALA A 134 9.23 -5.53 38.60
C ALA A 134 7.70 -5.66 38.43
N GLU A 135 6.92 -4.66 38.87
CA GLU A 135 5.46 -4.65 38.73
C GLU A 135 5.01 -4.39 37.28
N THR A 136 5.77 -3.59 36.53
CA THR A 136 5.38 -3.12 35.20
C THR A 136 6.10 -3.84 34.06
N ALA A 137 7.29 -4.40 34.32
CA ALA A 137 8.11 -5.08 33.33
C ALA A 137 7.37 -6.24 32.66
N LYS A 138 7.49 -6.35 31.33
CA LYS A 138 6.88 -7.43 30.56
C LYS A 138 7.86 -8.60 30.38
N GLN A 139 7.37 -9.81 30.63
CA GLN A 139 8.17 -11.02 30.49
C GLN A 139 8.42 -11.37 29.02
N MET A 140 9.61 -11.91 28.75
CA MET A 140 9.92 -12.57 27.49
C MET A 140 9.07 -13.82 27.28
N GLY A 141 8.84 -14.19 26.01
CA GLY A 141 8.12 -15.41 25.64
C GLY A 141 6.59 -15.36 25.82
N GLN A 142 6.02 -14.24 26.27
CA GLN A 142 4.57 -14.02 26.41
C GLN A 142 3.96 -13.31 25.20
N GLU A 143 4.54 -13.47 24.01
CA GLU A 143 3.97 -12.91 22.77
C GLU A 143 2.74 -13.71 22.35
N LEU A 144 1.70 -13.01 21.87
CA LEU A 144 0.58 -13.66 21.22
C LEU A 144 1.06 -14.32 19.92
N GLY A 145 0.91 -15.64 19.84
CA GLY A 145 1.17 -16.40 18.61
C GLY A 145 0.04 -16.21 17.62
N ALA A 146 0.34 -15.95 16.36
CA ALA A 146 -0.66 -15.92 15.31
C ALA A 146 -1.22 -17.34 15.05
N ASP A 147 -2.53 -17.44 14.88
CA ASP A 147 -3.22 -18.65 14.43
C ASP A 147 -3.21 -18.77 12.91
N PHE A 148 -3.29 -17.61 12.24
CA PHE A 148 -3.36 -17.53 10.79
C PHE A 148 -2.38 -16.51 10.22
N MET A 149 -1.90 -16.79 9.02
CA MET A 149 -1.10 -15.88 8.21
C MET A 149 -1.85 -15.50 6.95
N LEU A 150 -2.05 -14.20 6.75
CA LEU A 150 -2.58 -13.61 5.52
C LEU A 150 -1.41 -13.31 4.57
N GLY A 151 -1.49 -13.77 3.33
CA GLY A 151 -0.45 -13.50 2.33
C GLY A 151 -0.97 -13.69 0.92
N GLY A 152 -0.18 -13.30 -0.08
CA GLY A 152 -0.68 -13.34 -1.45
C GLY A 152 0.26 -12.77 -2.51
N SER A 153 -0.33 -12.31 -3.61
CA SER A 153 0.39 -11.74 -4.73
C SER A 153 -0.42 -10.70 -5.49
N ILE A 154 0.27 -9.74 -6.09
CA ILE A 154 -0.28 -8.79 -7.05
C ILE A 154 0.32 -9.11 -8.41
N ASN A 155 -0.53 -9.36 -9.41
CA ASN A 155 -0.15 -9.67 -10.79
C ASN A 155 -0.69 -8.59 -11.72
N THR A 156 0.00 -8.36 -12.84
CA THR A 156 -0.54 -7.53 -13.92
C THR A 156 -0.48 -8.20 -15.27
N ILE A 157 -1.45 -7.86 -16.11
CA ILE A 157 -1.49 -8.20 -17.53
C ILE A 157 -1.62 -6.88 -18.30
N LEU A 158 -0.72 -6.67 -19.26
CA LEU A 158 -0.73 -5.51 -20.14
C LEU A 158 -1.20 -5.94 -21.53
N ASP A 159 -2.13 -5.18 -22.09
CA ASP A 159 -2.61 -5.34 -23.45
C ASP A 159 -2.55 -3.96 -24.13
N THR A 160 -2.02 -3.87 -25.34
CA THR A 160 -1.73 -2.59 -25.99
C THR A 160 -1.95 -2.71 -27.49
N GLU A 161 -2.79 -1.83 -28.03
CA GLU A 161 -3.10 -1.74 -29.45
C GLU A 161 -3.16 -0.26 -29.86
N GLY A 162 -2.23 0.18 -30.72
CA GLY A 162 -2.11 1.59 -31.10
C GLY A 162 -1.81 2.50 -29.90
N ASP A 163 -2.65 3.52 -29.72
CA ASP A 163 -2.57 4.49 -28.62
C ASP A 163 -3.38 4.06 -27.37
N GLU A 164 -4.10 2.94 -27.46
CA GLU A 164 -4.84 2.37 -26.34
C GLU A 164 -4.00 1.33 -25.61
N GLN A 165 -4.02 1.41 -24.29
CA GLN A 165 -3.40 0.44 -23.41
C GLN A 165 -4.38 0.02 -22.31
N VAL A 166 -4.63 -1.28 -22.18
CA VAL A 166 -5.37 -1.86 -21.07
C VAL A 166 -4.39 -2.43 -20.05
N ARG A 167 -4.52 -1.97 -18.81
CA ARG A 167 -3.80 -2.51 -17.67
C ARG A 167 -4.76 -3.27 -16.76
N PHE A 168 -4.51 -4.56 -16.60
CA PHE A 168 -5.29 -5.41 -15.73
C PHE A 168 -4.46 -5.81 -14.51
N TYR A 169 -5.00 -5.58 -13.32
CA TYR A 169 -4.45 -6.00 -12.05
C TYR A 169 -5.27 -7.14 -11.49
N GLN A 170 -4.57 -8.15 -10.96
CA GLN A 170 -5.18 -9.22 -10.19
C GLN A 170 -4.44 -9.38 -8.86
N ILE A 171 -5.19 -9.21 -7.77
CA ILE A 171 -4.72 -9.34 -6.41
C ILE A 171 -5.34 -10.60 -5.84
N ASP A 172 -4.49 -11.55 -5.46
CA ASP A 172 -4.90 -12.81 -4.86
C ASP A 172 -4.37 -12.87 -3.44
N LEU A 173 -5.25 -12.96 -2.44
CA LEU A 173 -4.88 -13.13 -1.05
C LEU A 173 -5.43 -14.45 -0.51
N SER A 174 -4.75 -15.00 0.48
CA SER A 174 -5.19 -16.20 1.19
C SER A 174 -4.83 -16.17 2.66
N LEU A 175 -5.74 -16.69 3.49
CA LEU A 175 -5.53 -16.88 4.91
C LEU A 175 -5.22 -18.36 5.16
N ILE A 176 -4.05 -18.62 5.72
CA ILE A 176 -3.53 -19.97 5.96
C ILE A 176 -3.35 -20.19 7.45
N SER A 177 -3.87 -21.30 7.96
CA SER A 177 -3.67 -21.75 9.34
C SER A 177 -2.22 -22.15 9.56
N LEU A 178 -1.60 -21.58 10.61
CA LEU A 178 -0.23 -21.90 10.99
C LEU A 178 -0.10 -23.27 11.69
N ALA A 179 -1.22 -23.83 12.17
CA ALA A 179 -1.23 -25.12 12.85
C ALA A 179 -1.18 -26.31 11.88
N ASP A 180 -1.90 -26.22 10.74
CA ASP A 180 -2.12 -27.34 9.82
C ASP A 180 -1.92 -26.99 8.34
N ASN A 181 -1.47 -25.77 8.03
CA ASN A 181 -1.28 -25.25 6.66
C ASN A 181 -2.55 -25.22 5.81
N ARG A 182 -3.74 -25.35 6.42
CA ARG A 182 -4.99 -25.30 5.68
C ARG A 182 -5.31 -23.86 5.29
N LYS A 183 -5.65 -23.66 4.02
CA LYS A 183 -6.24 -22.41 3.54
C LYS A 183 -7.68 -22.32 4.02
N VAL A 184 -7.97 -21.36 4.88
CA VAL A 184 -9.31 -21.13 5.45
C VAL A 184 -10.08 -20.04 4.72
N TRP A 185 -9.37 -19.19 3.99
CA TRP A 185 -9.94 -18.18 3.11
C TRP A 185 -9.06 -17.93 1.89
N ALA A 186 -9.68 -17.59 0.78
CA ALA A 186 -9.06 -17.13 -0.44
C ALA A 186 -9.93 -16.03 -1.04
N GLY A 187 -9.35 -14.87 -1.29
CA GLY A 187 -10.01 -13.74 -1.93
C GLY A 187 -9.26 -13.31 -3.17
N GLN A 188 -10.01 -12.75 -4.12
CA GLN A 188 -9.46 -12.20 -5.35
C GLN A 188 -10.13 -10.87 -5.67
N LYS A 189 -9.32 -9.88 -6.03
CA LYS A 189 -9.78 -8.61 -6.58
C LYS A 189 -9.14 -8.36 -7.93
N LYS A 190 -9.93 -7.79 -8.85
CA LYS A 190 -9.50 -7.43 -10.19
C LYS A 190 -9.75 -5.94 -10.42
N ILE A 191 -8.79 -5.27 -11.01
CA ILE A 191 -8.92 -3.89 -11.49
C ILE A 191 -8.54 -3.88 -12.96
N LYS A 192 -9.33 -3.20 -13.79
CA LYS A 192 -9.04 -3.02 -15.22
C LYS A 192 -9.09 -1.54 -15.53
N LYS A 193 -7.97 -1.00 -16.02
CA LYS A 193 -7.82 0.40 -16.40
C LYS A 193 -7.58 0.49 -17.91
N LEU A 194 -8.33 1.37 -18.59
CA LEU A 194 -8.08 1.75 -19.97
C LEU A 194 -7.31 3.06 -19.96
N ILE A 195 -6.18 3.08 -20.65
CA ILE A 195 -5.26 4.20 -20.76
C ILE A 195 -5.25 4.62 -22.21
N ASP A 196 -5.75 5.82 -22.49
CA ASP A 196 -5.63 6.45 -23.80
C ASP A 196 -4.38 7.36 -23.77
N LYS A 197 -3.38 7.03 -24.58
CA LYS A 197 -2.19 7.88 -24.77
C LYS A 197 -2.47 8.91 -25.85
N SER A 198 -3.55 9.68 -25.75
CA SER A 198 -3.71 10.86 -26.61
C SER A 198 -2.59 11.85 -26.27
N THR A 199 -1.55 11.89 -27.11
CA THR A 199 -0.40 12.78 -26.99
C THR A 199 -0.82 14.24 -27.16
N PHE A 200 -1.12 14.92 -26.06
CA PHE A 200 -1.00 16.38 -25.96
C PHE A 200 -0.17 16.72 -24.72
N ARG A 201 1.15 16.74 -24.90
CA ARG A 201 2.07 17.43 -24.01
C ARG A 201 2.24 18.86 -24.54
N PHE A 202 1.82 19.85 -23.76
CA PHE A 202 2.26 21.25 -23.90
C PHE A 202 3.49 21.48 -23.04
#